data_AF-A0A0Q7QAL1-F1
#
_entry.id   AF-A0A0Q7QAL1-F1
#
_cell.length_a   1.000
_cell.length_b   1.000
_cell.length_c   1.000
_cell.angle_alpha   90.00
_cell.angle_beta   90.00
_cell.angle_gamma   90.00
#
_symmetry.space_group_name_H-M   'P 1'
#
loop_
_entity.id
_entity.type
_entity.pdbx_description
1 polymer ?
#
loop_
_entity_poly.entity_id
_entity_poly.type
_entity_poly.pdbx_seq_one_letter_code
_entity_poly.pdbx_strand_id
1 'polypeptide(L)'
;MSASWYDVLGVGRDATTDEIRAAWKESIGSLEPTDRRFKVYNEAAGVLLDDEQRAAYDETLAPEEPEEPAEPEGLDESEAVTAVPAAQDETTEDETAEDDRDDRSEADEPEATREASGSRLDVNVPNWLLVVLLVATLAAAAGAAVLQRGNDDPDVESNVAAARTAAEAAVPKVLTYDYRYPDRDHDAAMRLLTGDFRDEYDTLWNDAILPNLEKTKATAVSESLGSGVVRASDNGERVEIVVVLSSRTTNRNVSTELPPLPLTVQMVEKNGEWLVADLDLWEPQKVTDESDSKTPGSTTPTP
;
A
#
# COMPACT_ATOMS: atom_id res chain seq x y z
N MET A 1 7.96 -22.28 16.93
CA MET A 1 7.37 -21.54 18.06
C MET A 1 7.93 -20.13 17.99
N SER A 2 7.09 -19.15 17.66
CA SER A 2 7.45 -17.72 17.75
C SER A 2 7.56 -17.35 19.23
N ALA A 3 8.58 -16.59 19.61
CA ALA A 3 8.72 -16.10 20.99
C ALA A 3 7.56 -15.14 21.31
N SER A 4 6.84 -15.40 22.39
CA SER A 4 5.76 -14.53 22.88
C SER A 4 6.32 -13.31 23.60
N TRP A 5 5.54 -12.23 23.76
CA TRP A 5 5.92 -11.09 24.59
C TRP A 5 6.23 -11.48 26.06
N TYR A 6 5.60 -12.56 26.55
CA TYR A 6 5.90 -13.16 27.85
C TYR A 6 7.31 -13.79 27.88
N ASP A 7 7.68 -14.52 26.83
CA ASP A 7 9.03 -15.09 26.68
C ASP A 7 10.10 -14.00 26.54
N VAL A 8 9.76 -12.88 25.89
CA VAL A 8 10.65 -11.73 25.78
C VAL A 8 10.99 -11.17 27.16
N LEU A 9 10.00 -11.00 28.04
CA LEU A 9 10.23 -10.51 29.41
C LEU A 9 10.65 -11.62 30.40
N GLY A 10 10.64 -12.89 29.99
CA GLY A 10 10.98 -14.04 30.83
C GLY A 10 9.96 -14.31 31.95
N VAL A 11 8.68 -14.00 31.70
CA VAL A 11 7.58 -14.17 32.65
C VAL A 11 6.53 -15.14 32.11
N GLY A 12 5.76 -15.78 32.98
CA GLY A 12 4.63 -16.63 32.58
C GLY A 12 3.43 -15.83 32.07
N ARG A 13 2.52 -16.46 31.32
CA ARG A 13 1.26 -15.83 30.87
C ARG A 13 0.36 -15.42 32.04
N ASP A 14 0.50 -16.09 33.17
CA ASP A 14 -0.20 -15.84 34.44
C ASP A 14 0.44 -14.75 35.30
N ALA A 15 1.55 -14.14 34.86
CA ALA A 15 2.25 -13.11 35.63
C ALA A 15 1.36 -11.89 35.91
N THR A 16 1.43 -11.39 37.14
CA THR A 16 0.74 -10.17 37.56
C THR A 16 1.38 -8.93 36.92
N THR A 17 0.63 -7.83 36.82
CA THR A 17 1.14 -6.55 36.29
C THR A 17 2.37 -6.05 37.06
N ASP A 18 2.45 -6.33 38.35
CA ASP A 18 3.59 -5.96 39.19
C ASP A 18 4.84 -6.81 38.86
N GLU A 19 4.68 -8.10 38.57
CA GLU A 19 5.75 -8.99 38.13
C GLU A 19 6.26 -8.62 36.73
N ILE A 20 5.36 -8.31 35.80
CA ILE A 20 5.70 -7.81 34.46
C ILE A 20 6.50 -6.51 34.57
N ARG A 21 6.08 -5.58 35.42
CA ARG A 21 6.79 -4.31 35.65
C ARG A 21 8.17 -4.53 36.28
N ALA A 22 8.30 -5.49 37.18
CA ALA A 22 9.57 -5.85 37.80
C ALA A 22 10.55 -6.45 36.78
N ALA A 23 10.09 -7.43 35.99
CA ALA A 23 10.87 -8.09 34.94
C ALA A 23 11.30 -7.12 33.84
N TRP A 24 10.41 -6.21 33.43
CA TRP A 24 10.75 -5.13 32.49
C TRP A 24 11.85 -4.22 33.04
N LYS A 25 11.73 -3.74 34.29
CA LYS A 25 12.75 -2.89 34.93
C LYS A 25 14.12 -3.57 35.03
N GLU A 26 14.14 -4.86 35.35
CA GLU A 26 15.37 -5.65 35.38
C GLU A 26 15.98 -5.79 33.99
N SER A 27 15.15 -6.07 32.98
CA SER A 27 15.56 -6.25 31.58
C SER A 27 16.17 -5.00 30.96
N ILE A 28 15.63 -3.81 31.28
CA ILE A 28 16.14 -2.54 30.76
C ILE A 28 17.27 -1.92 31.60
N GLY A 29 17.42 -2.32 32.87
CA GLY A 29 18.33 -1.68 33.81
C GLY A 29 19.82 -1.75 33.43
N SER A 30 20.19 -2.68 32.56
CA SER A 30 21.56 -2.85 32.05
C SER A 30 21.76 -2.39 30.60
N LEU A 31 20.71 -1.87 29.95
CA LEU A 31 20.70 -1.57 28.52
C LEU A 31 20.73 -0.07 28.25
N GLU A 32 21.48 0.32 27.22
CA GLU A 32 21.45 1.69 26.72
C GLU A 32 20.14 1.95 25.95
N PRO A 33 19.58 3.17 25.99
CA PRO A 33 18.35 3.52 25.27
C PRO A 33 18.42 3.29 23.75
N THR A 34 19.63 3.25 23.18
CA THR A 34 19.89 3.01 21.76
C THR A 34 20.04 1.52 21.41
N ASP A 35 20.11 0.63 22.40
CA ASP A 35 20.22 -0.83 22.19
C ASP A 35 18.91 -1.34 21.56
N ARG A 36 19.05 -2.23 20.57
CA ARG A 36 17.90 -2.88 19.93
C ARG A 36 17.06 -3.66 20.93
N ARG A 37 17.70 -4.28 21.94
CA ARG A 37 17.02 -5.02 22.99
C ARG A 37 16.16 -4.11 23.87
N PHE A 38 16.61 -2.89 24.14
CA PHE A 38 15.84 -1.91 24.90
C PHE A 38 14.50 -1.59 24.23
N LYS A 39 14.50 -1.43 22.90
CA LYS A 39 13.25 -1.21 22.13
C LYS A 39 12.30 -2.40 22.22
N VAL A 40 12.81 -3.62 22.06
CA VAL A 40 12.02 -4.86 22.14
C VAL A 40 11.40 -5.04 23.53
N TYR A 41 12.14 -4.74 24.60
CA TYR A 41 11.60 -4.81 25.97
C TYR A 41 10.52 -3.75 26.26
N ASN A 42 10.64 -2.55 25.68
CA ASN A 42 9.61 -1.51 25.83
C ASN A 42 8.34 -1.81 25.04
N GLU A 43 8.47 -2.42 23.86
CA GLU A 43 7.33 -2.87 23.06
C GLU A 43 6.58 -3.99 23.78
N ALA A 44 7.30 -5.00 24.30
CA ALA A 44 6.73 -6.07 25.11
C ALA A 44 6.02 -5.53 26.36
N ALA A 45 6.65 -4.60 27.09
CA ALA A 45 6.04 -3.98 28.27
C ALA A 45 4.84 -3.09 27.91
N GLY A 46 4.85 -2.41 26.75
CA GLY A 46 3.73 -1.60 26.28
C GLY A 46 2.47 -2.42 26.04
N VAL A 47 2.62 -3.62 25.47
CA VAL A 47 1.50 -4.56 25.25
C VAL A 47 1.06 -5.22 26.56
N LEU A 48 2.01 -5.63 27.41
CA LEU A 48 1.71 -6.43 28.60
C LEU A 48 1.31 -5.64 29.85
N LEU A 49 1.62 -4.34 29.93
CA LEU A 49 1.23 -3.47 31.06
C LEU A 49 -0.13 -2.78 30.86
N ASP A 50 -0.66 -2.80 29.63
CA ASP A 50 -1.99 -2.29 29.31
C ASP A 50 -2.99 -3.45 29.30
N ASP A 51 -4.00 -3.40 30.16
CA ASP A 51 -4.92 -4.52 30.37
C ASP A 51 -5.74 -4.87 29.11
N GLU A 52 -6.08 -3.87 28.28
CA GLU A 52 -6.85 -4.07 27.06
C GLU A 52 -5.97 -4.68 25.96
N GLN A 53 -4.76 -4.15 25.77
CA GLN A 53 -3.79 -4.69 24.81
C GLN A 53 -3.30 -6.07 25.20
N ARG A 54 -3.12 -6.35 26.50
CA ARG A 54 -2.77 -7.67 27.01
C ARG A 54 -3.88 -8.67 26.71
N ALA A 55 -5.14 -8.32 26.96
CA ALA A 55 -6.28 -9.19 26.65
C ALA A 55 -6.37 -9.48 25.15
N ALA A 56 -6.25 -8.45 24.30
CA ALA A 56 -6.25 -8.62 22.84
C ALA A 56 -5.06 -9.48 22.37
N TYR A 57 -3.89 -9.32 22.98
CA TYR A 57 -2.71 -10.13 22.67
C TYR A 57 -2.89 -11.59 23.09
N ASP A 58 -3.45 -11.85 24.27
CA ASP A 58 -3.74 -13.20 24.77
C ASP A 58 -4.74 -13.94 23.88
N GLU A 59 -5.71 -13.24 23.27
CA GLU A 59 -6.64 -13.81 22.28
C GLU A 59 -5.94 -14.26 20.98
N THR A 60 -4.80 -13.65 20.63
CA THR A 60 -4.02 -14.06 19.45
C THR A 60 -3.14 -15.28 19.70
N LEU A 61 -2.89 -15.62 20.97
CA LEU A 61 -2.08 -16.76 21.32
C LEU A 61 -2.92 -18.03 21.28
N ALA A 62 -2.32 -19.11 20.73
CA ALA A 62 -2.95 -20.42 20.82
C ALA A 62 -3.28 -20.74 22.29
N PRO A 63 -4.49 -21.25 22.58
CA PRO A 63 -4.86 -21.66 23.93
C PRO A 63 -3.81 -22.65 24.43
N GLU A 64 -3.35 -22.48 25.68
CA GLU A 64 -2.50 -23.48 26.31
C GLU A 64 -3.32 -24.76 26.45
N GLU A 65 -3.09 -25.72 25.56
CA GLU A 65 -3.49 -27.09 25.81
C GLU A 65 -2.81 -27.49 27.12
N PRO A 66 -3.57 -27.90 28.17
CA PRO A 66 -2.96 -28.36 29.39
C PRO A 66 -2.02 -29.51 29.04
N GLU A 67 -0.76 -29.43 29.49
CA GLU A 67 0.23 -30.48 29.26
C GLU A 67 -0.34 -31.83 29.72
N GLU A 68 -0.76 -32.65 28.76
CA GLU A 68 -1.04 -34.06 29.02
C GLU A 68 0.29 -34.71 29.45
N PRO A 69 0.30 -35.50 30.53
CA PRO A 69 1.53 -36.19 30.93
C PRO A 69 1.97 -37.12 29.81
N ALA A 70 3.22 -36.96 29.39
CA ALA A 70 3.84 -37.86 28.42
C ALA A 70 3.84 -39.30 28.94
N GLU A 71 3.20 -40.21 28.18
CA GLU A 71 3.45 -41.65 28.22
C GLU A 71 3.52 -42.23 26.79
N PRO A 72 4.26 -43.34 26.58
CA PRO A 72 5.30 -43.42 25.55
C PRO A 72 4.90 -44.15 24.25
N GLU A 73 5.83 -44.07 23.28
CA GLU A 73 5.85 -44.71 21.96
C GLU A 73 5.17 -46.09 21.85
N GLY A 74 4.35 -46.25 20.80
CA GLY A 74 3.82 -47.52 20.34
C GLY A 74 3.49 -47.48 18.84
N LEU A 75 4.23 -48.28 18.08
CA LEU A 75 4.13 -48.54 16.64
C LEU A 75 2.74 -49.09 16.24
N ASP A 76 2.23 -48.77 15.05
CA ASP A 76 2.08 -49.71 13.91
C ASP A 76 1.14 -49.19 12.81
N GLU A 77 1.44 -49.63 11.59
CA GLU A 77 0.79 -49.45 10.29
C GLU A 77 -0.73 -49.76 10.27
N SER A 78 -1.46 -49.11 9.37
CA SER A 78 -2.34 -49.82 8.41
C SER A 78 -2.87 -48.89 7.31
N GLU A 79 -2.51 -49.26 6.08
CA GLU A 79 -3.17 -48.91 4.82
C GLU A 79 -4.67 -49.28 4.78
N ALA A 80 -5.43 -48.60 3.91
CA ALA A 80 -6.43 -49.14 2.96
C ALA A 80 -7.28 -47.96 2.40
N VAL A 81 -7.11 -47.50 1.16
CA VAL A 81 -7.61 -48.03 -0.14
C VAL A 81 -9.14 -48.06 -0.27
N THR A 82 -9.64 -47.52 -1.40
CA THR A 82 -10.77 -47.94 -2.30
C THR A 82 -11.64 -46.72 -2.67
N ALA A 83 -11.48 -46.09 -3.84
CA ALA A 83 -12.04 -46.42 -5.17
C ALA A 83 -13.58 -46.41 -5.27
N VAL A 84 -14.11 -45.46 -6.07
CA VAL A 84 -15.28 -45.43 -7.03
C VAL A 84 -16.40 -46.50 -6.92
N PRO A 85 -17.69 -46.28 -7.32
CA PRO A 85 -18.11 -45.57 -8.57
C PRO A 85 -19.53 -44.92 -8.65
N ALA A 86 -19.74 -44.19 -9.77
CA ALA A 86 -20.86 -44.10 -10.73
C ALA A 86 -22.38 -44.21 -10.38
N ALA A 87 -23.14 -43.42 -11.16
CA ALA A 87 -24.35 -43.73 -11.96
C ALA A 87 -25.65 -42.98 -11.57
N GLN A 88 -26.14 -42.09 -12.45
CA GLN A 88 -27.37 -42.21 -13.31
C GLN A 88 -28.60 -41.61 -12.57
N ASP A 89 -29.55 -40.87 -13.16
CA ASP A 89 -30.25 -41.06 -14.43
C ASP A 89 -31.13 -39.82 -14.78
N GLU A 90 -31.44 -39.64 -16.08
CA GLU A 90 -32.74 -39.27 -16.72
C GLU A 90 -33.51 -37.96 -16.30
N THR A 91 -34.29 -37.21 -17.08
CA THR A 91 -35.00 -37.29 -18.40
C THR A 91 -35.78 -35.94 -18.54
N THR A 92 -35.67 -35.14 -19.61
CA THR A 92 -36.52 -35.04 -20.84
C THR A 92 -37.63 -33.97 -20.81
N GLU A 93 -37.96 -33.48 -22.01
CA GLU A 93 -39.13 -32.69 -22.49
C GLU A 93 -39.05 -31.16 -22.37
N ASP A 94 -38.89 -30.40 -23.47
CA ASP A 94 -39.72 -30.18 -24.68
C ASP A 94 -40.64 -28.96 -24.50
N GLU A 95 -40.44 -27.92 -25.31
CA GLU A 95 -41.52 -27.18 -25.98
C GLU A 95 -40.93 -26.12 -26.94
N THR A 96 -41.06 -26.44 -28.23
CA THR A 96 -41.07 -25.51 -29.36
C THR A 96 -42.30 -24.60 -29.35
N ALA A 97 -42.11 -23.32 -29.71
CA ALA A 97 -43.10 -22.54 -30.45
C ALA A 97 -42.40 -21.44 -31.27
N GLU A 98 -42.36 -21.63 -32.59
CA GLU A 98 -42.16 -20.59 -33.59
C GLU A 98 -43.49 -19.86 -33.83
N ASP A 99 -43.46 -18.54 -34.08
CA ASP A 99 -44.30 -17.93 -35.12
C ASP A 99 -43.79 -16.52 -35.53
N ASP A 100 -43.45 -16.40 -36.82
CA ASP A 100 -43.83 -15.31 -37.74
C ASP A 100 -43.26 -13.87 -37.54
N ARG A 101 -42.37 -13.40 -38.43
CA ARG A 101 -42.71 -12.88 -39.79
C ARG A 101 -41.50 -12.24 -40.50
N ASP A 102 -41.44 -12.56 -41.79
CA ASP A 102 -40.83 -11.85 -42.94
C ASP A 102 -40.97 -10.32 -42.92
N ASP A 103 -39.98 -9.57 -43.40
CA ASP A 103 -39.80 -9.27 -44.85
C ASP A 103 -38.62 -8.30 -45.09
N ARG A 104 -37.86 -8.58 -46.16
CA ARG A 104 -36.96 -7.74 -47.00
C ARG A 104 -35.75 -7.02 -46.38
N SER A 105 -34.50 -7.39 -46.73
CA SER A 105 -33.76 -7.24 -48.04
C SER A 105 -33.46 -5.78 -48.36
N GLU A 106 -32.27 -5.31 -48.75
CA GLU A 106 -31.11 -5.83 -49.51
C GLU A 106 -29.91 -4.92 -49.09
N ALA A 107 -28.74 -5.43 -48.68
CA ALA A 107 -27.60 -5.83 -49.51
C ALA A 107 -27.14 -4.80 -50.55
N ASP A 108 -25.96 -4.20 -50.32
CA ASP A 108 -25.08 -3.72 -51.39
C ASP A 108 -23.61 -3.71 -50.89
N GLU A 109 -22.89 -4.80 -51.16
CA GLU A 109 -21.46 -4.76 -51.50
C GLU A 109 -21.40 -4.95 -53.03
N PRO A 110 -20.38 -4.44 -53.74
CA PRO A 110 -19.29 -5.37 -54.08
C PRO A 110 -17.87 -4.78 -54.32
N GLU A 111 -16.90 -5.56 -53.86
CA GLU A 111 -15.76 -6.12 -54.60
C GLU A 111 -14.56 -5.28 -55.13
N ALA A 112 -13.38 -5.88 -54.86
CA ALA A 112 -12.40 -6.36 -55.86
C ALA A 112 -11.03 -5.66 -56.05
N THR A 113 -10.02 -6.37 -55.53
CA THR A 113 -8.82 -6.88 -56.24
C THR A 113 -7.66 -5.91 -56.53
N ARG A 114 -6.47 -6.20 -55.98
CA ARG A 114 -5.33 -6.79 -56.73
C ARG A 114 -4.07 -6.96 -55.89
N GLU A 115 -3.41 -8.06 -56.23
CA GLU A 115 -2.16 -8.60 -55.72
C GLU A 115 -0.96 -7.69 -55.98
N ALA A 116 0.01 -7.70 -55.08
CA ALA A 116 1.41 -7.55 -55.44
C ALA A 116 2.31 -8.12 -54.34
N SER A 117 2.86 -9.29 -54.65
CA SER A 117 3.98 -9.92 -53.97
C SER A 117 5.16 -8.95 -53.91
N GLY A 118 5.56 -8.57 -52.69
CA GLY A 118 6.77 -7.82 -52.41
C GLY A 118 7.64 -8.66 -51.49
N SER A 119 8.74 -9.17 -52.04
CA SER A 119 9.76 -9.96 -51.36
C SER A 119 10.05 -9.38 -49.98
N ARG A 120 9.70 -10.13 -48.92
CA ARG A 120 10.15 -9.83 -47.55
C ARG A 120 11.67 -10.00 -47.60
N LEU A 121 12.40 -8.90 -47.56
CA LEU A 121 13.80 -8.96 -47.14
C LEU A 121 13.78 -9.61 -45.77
N ASP A 122 14.27 -10.85 -45.66
CA ASP A 122 14.63 -11.45 -44.38
C ASP A 122 15.82 -10.66 -43.83
N VAL A 123 15.52 -9.45 -43.34
CA VAL A 123 16.40 -8.75 -42.43
C VAL A 123 16.18 -9.49 -41.12
N ASN A 124 17.19 -10.25 -40.72
CA ASN A 124 17.21 -10.88 -39.40
C ASN A 124 17.34 -9.75 -38.36
N VAL A 125 16.22 -9.09 -38.05
CA VAL A 125 16.16 -8.02 -37.06
C VAL A 125 16.32 -8.69 -35.72
N PRO A 126 17.38 -8.38 -34.96
CA PRO A 126 17.55 -8.95 -33.64
C PRO A 126 16.31 -8.63 -32.78
N ASN A 127 15.78 -9.62 -32.08
CA ASN A 127 14.53 -9.46 -31.32
C ASN A 127 14.57 -8.28 -30.33
N TRP A 128 15.75 -7.90 -29.84
CA TRP A 128 15.96 -6.73 -28.99
C TRP A 128 15.65 -5.39 -29.68
N LEU A 129 15.87 -5.29 -30.99
CA LEU A 129 15.62 -4.08 -31.78
C LEU A 129 14.12 -3.84 -31.97
N LEU A 130 13.31 -4.91 -32.05
CA LEU A 130 11.85 -4.83 -32.08
C LEU A 130 11.27 -4.43 -30.72
N VAL A 131 11.85 -4.94 -29.63
CA VAL A 131 11.46 -4.56 -28.26
C VAL A 131 11.78 -3.09 -28.00
N VAL A 132 12.96 -2.61 -28.40
CA VAL A 132 13.34 -1.19 -28.27
C VAL A 132 12.42 -0.30 -29.11
N LEU A 133 12.10 -0.71 -30.34
CA LEU A 133 11.21 0.05 -31.21
C LEU A 133 9.77 0.11 -30.65
N LEU A 134 9.28 -0.99 -30.09
CA LEU A 134 7.97 -1.07 -29.42
C LEU A 134 7.91 -0.17 -28.19
N VAL A 135 8.97 -0.17 -27.38
CA VAL A 135 9.07 0.71 -26.21
C VAL A 135 9.16 2.17 -26.63
N ALA A 136 9.88 2.48 -27.72
CA ALA A 136 9.96 3.84 -28.25
C ALA A 136 8.63 4.34 -28.84
N THR A 137 7.85 3.49 -29.53
CA THR A 137 6.52 3.86 -30.02
C THR A 137 5.49 3.96 -28.91
N LEU A 138 5.54 3.10 -27.89
CA LEU A 138 4.71 3.24 -26.69
C LEU A 138 5.06 4.51 -25.91
N ALA A 139 6.34 4.86 -25.79
CA ALA A 139 6.78 6.11 -25.15
C ALA A 139 6.36 7.35 -25.98
N ALA A 140 6.44 7.28 -27.31
CA ALA A 140 5.99 8.35 -28.18
C ALA A 140 4.45 8.50 -28.18
N ALA A 141 3.71 7.40 -28.11
CA ALA A 141 2.25 7.42 -28.00
C ALA A 141 1.79 7.93 -26.63
N ALA A 142 2.47 7.54 -25.55
CA ALA A 142 2.25 8.09 -24.22
C ALA A 142 2.60 9.59 -24.17
N GLY A 143 3.71 10.00 -24.79
CA GLY A 143 4.09 11.40 -24.91
C GLY A 143 3.09 12.22 -25.73
N ALA A 144 2.56 11.68 -26.82
CA ALA A 144 1.52 12.33 -27.62
C ALA A 144 0.17 12.41 -26.89
N ALA A 145 -0.19 11.41 -26.08
CA ALA A 145 -1.38 11.45 -25.23
C ALA A 145 -1.26 12.46 -24.08
N VAL A 146 -0.06 12.66 -23.55
CA VAL A 146 0.24 13.74 -22.59
C VAL A 146 0.19 15.11 -23.27
N LEU A 147 0.74 15.24 -24.48
CA LEU A 147 0.74 16.50 -25.24
C LEU A 147 -0.65 16.89 -25.78
N GLN A 148 -1.55 15.93 -26.04
CA GLN A 148 -2.95 16.20 -26.40
C GLN A 148 -3.81 16.66 -25.21
N ARG A 149 -3.29 16.57 -23.97
CA ARG A 149 -4.01 17.02 -22.76
C ARG A 149 -3.82 18.49 -22.43
N GLY A 150 -2.94 19.22 -23.11
CA GLY A 150 -2.67 20.62 -22.82
C GLY A 150 -3.13 21.53 -23.94
N ASN A 151 -4.34 22.10 -23.83
CA ASN A 151 -4.61 23.48 -24.31
C ASN A 151 -5.98 24.10 -23.94
N ASP A 152 -6.79 23.48 -23.09
CA ASP A 152 -7.96 24.12 -22.48
C ASP A 152 -7.62 24.45 -21.02
N ASP A 153 -7.98 25.66 -20.55
CA ASP A 153 -7.83 26.06 -19.15
C ASP A 153 -8.57 25.01 -18.27
N PRO A 154 -7.84 24.13 -17.55
CA PRO A 154 -8.47 22.97 -16.94
C PRO A 154 -9.34 23.41 -15.77
N ASP A 155 -10.61 22.98 -15.78
CA ASP A 155 -11.52 23.17 -14.64
C ASP A 155 -10.82 22.76 -13.33
N VAL A 156 -10.95 23.57 -12.28
CA VAL A 156 -10.32 23.32 -10.96
C VAL A 156 -10.59 21.90 -10.46
N GLU A 157 -11.80 21.39 -10.69
CA GLU A 157 -12.18 20.02 -10.34
C GLU A 157 -11.35 18.96 -11.08
N SER A 158 -11.07 19.18 -12.37
CA SER A 158 -10.22 18.31 -13.18
C SER A 158 -8.78 18.34 -12.68
N ASN A 159 -8.26 19.52 -12.30
CA ASN A 159 -6.93 19.65 -11.72
C ASN A 159 -6.83 18.93 -10.37
N VAL A 160 -7.84 19.05 -9.52
CA VAL A 160 -7.91 18.35 -8.23
C VAL A 160 -7.92 16.84 -8.42
N ALA A 161 -8.72 16.32 -9.36
CA ALA A 161 -8.73 14.90 -9.70
C ALA A 161 -7.37 14.43 -10.23
N ALA A 162 -6.73 15.21 -11.12
CA ALA A 162 -5.42 14.91 -11.66
C ALA A 162 -4.32 14.90 -10.57
N ALA A 163 -4.33 15.90 -9.68
CA ALA A 163 -3.42 15.98 -8.54
C ALA A 163 -3.57 14.77 -7.62
N ARG A 164 -4.82 14.35 -7.34
CA ARG A 164 -5.12 13.18 -6.52
C ARG A 164 -4.54 11.90 -7.12
N THR A 165 -4.81 11.65 -8.40
CA THR A 165 -4.25 10.49 -9.10
C THR A 165 -2.72 10.53 -9.15
N ALA A 166 -2.15 11.72 -9.36
CA ALA A 166 -0.70 11.89 -9.34
C ALA A 166 -0.10 11.61 -7.96
N ALA A 167 -0.72 12.07 -6.87
CA ALA A 167 -0.29 11.80 -5.50
C ALA A 167 -0.31 10.30 -5.19
N GLU A 168 -1.41 9.60 -5.52
CA GLU A 168 -1.53 8.14 -5.35
C GLU A 168 -0.44 7.36 -6.10
N ALA A 169 0.03 7.87 -7.24
CA ALA A 169 1.09 7.25 -8.03
C ALA A 169 2.51 7.66 -7.61
N ALA A 170 2.71 8.88 -7.12
CA ALA A 170 4.01 9.44 -6.81
C ALA A 170 4.47 9.10 -5.39
N VAL A 171 3.59 9.27 -4.41
CA VAL A 171 3.92 9.12 -2.98
C VAL A 171 4.45 7.72 -2.65
N PRO A 172 3.84 6.61 -3.11
CA PRO A 172 4.39 5.28 -2.85
C PRO A 172 5.78 5.06 -3.46
N LYS A 173 6.08 5.71 -4.60
CA LYS A 173 7.38 5.61 -5.28
C LYS A 173 8.48 6.36 -4.53
N VAL A 174 8.16 7.51 -3.92
CA VAL A 174 9.10 8.29 -3.10
C VAL A 174 9.54 7.50 -1.85
N LEU A 175 8.66 6.63 -1.34
CA LEU A 175 8.85 5.86 -0.11
C LEU A 175 9.29 4.40 -0.35
N THR A 176 9.39 3.99 -1.61
CA THR A 176 9.87 2.66 -2.01
C THR A 176 11.35 2.73 -2.35
N TYR A 177 12.15 1.85 -1.77
CA TYR A 177 13.59 1.78 -2.03
C TYR A 177 14.16 0.38 -1.86
N ASP A 178 15.28 0.14 -2.52
CA ASP A 178 16.03 -1.11 -2.46
C ASP A 178 17.52 -0.82 -2.27
N TYR A 179 18.13 -1.35 -1.20
CA TYR A 179 19.57 -1.19 -0.94
C TYR A 179 20.48 -1.64 -2.10
N ARG A 180 19.98 -2.46 -3.02
CA ARG A 180 20.73 -2.94 -4.19
C ARG A 180 20.86 -1.88 -5.28
N TYR A 181 19.94 -0.92 -5.33
CA TYR A 181 19.86 0.11 -6.37
C TYR A 181 19.52 1.50 -5.78
N PRO A 182 20.27 1.99 -4.77
CA PRO A 182 19.91 3.21 -4.06
C PRO A 182 19.90 4.43 -4.98
N ASP A 183 20.88 4.59 -5.88
CA ASP A 183 20.93 5.73 -6.79
C ASP A 183 19.74 5.76 -7.75
N ARG A 184 19.30 4.58 -8.23
CA ARG A 184 18.13 4.47 -9.11
C ARG A 184 16.86 4.93 -8.41
N ASP A 185 16.69 4.49 -7.16
CA ASP A 185 15.47 4.76 -6.38
C ASP A 185 15.45 6.22 -5.92
N HIS A 186 16.61 6.76 -5.53
CA HIS A 186 16.81 8.18 -5.28
C HIS A 186 16.43 9.03 -6.49
N ASP A 187 17.02 8.76 -7.67
CA ASP A 187 16.73 9.53 -8.88
C ASP A 187 15.25 9.43 -9.29
N ALA A 188 14.62 8.28 -9.03
CA ALA A 188 13.20 8.09 -9.28
C ALA A 188 12.32 8.93 -8.35
N ALA A 189 12.63 8.96 -7.05
CA ALA A 189 11.97 9.85 -6.10
C ALA A 189 12.19 11.31 -6.51
N MET A 190 13.44 11.70 -6.74
CA MET A 190 13.80 13.08 -7.09
C MET A 190 13.03 13.60 -8.30
N ARG A 191 12.76 12.80 -9.34
CA ARG A 191 11.95 13.26 -10.49
C ARG A 191 10.51 13.64 -10.13
N LEU A 192 9.99 13.14 -9.02
CA LEU A 192 8.62 13.38 -8.55
C LEU A 192 8.54 14.53 -7.54
N LEU A 193 9.68 15.07 -7.10
CA LEU A 193 9.77 16.11 -6.07
C LEU A 193 10.10 17.48 -6.67
N THR A 194 9.62 18.53 -6.02
CA THR A 194 9.87 19.91 -6.41
C THR A 194 10.05 20.86 -5.23
N GLY A 195 10.61 22.04 -5.50
CA GLY A 195 10.81 23.07 -4.48
C GLY A 195 11.78 22.64 -3.39
N ASP A 196 11.66 23.24 -2.22
CA ASP A 196 12.57 23.02 -1.09
C ASP A 196 12.51 21.57 -0.59
N PHE A 197 11.35 20.92 -0.64
CA PHE A 197 11.18 19.51 -0.26
C PHE A 197 12.07 18.55 -1.07
N ARG A 198 12.33 18.87 -2.35
CA ARG A 198 13.26 18.10 -3.18
C ARG A 198 14.68 18.14 -2.61
N ASP A 199 15.13 19.32 -2.19
CA ASP A 199 16.49 19.53 -1.67
C ASP A 199 16.62 18.93 -0.25
N GLU A 200 15.57 19.02 0.55
CA GLU A 200 15.47 18.37 1.86
C GLU A 200 15.51 16.84 1.75
N TYR A 201 14.79 16.27 0.78
CA TYR A 201 14.84 14.83 0.50
C TYR A 201 16.23 14.37 0.08
N ASP A 202 16.91 15.10 -0.81
CA ASP A 202 18.29 14.78 -1.20
C ASP A 202 19.23 14.79 0.01
N THR A 203 19.10 15.79 0.88
CA THR A 203 19.88 15.87 2.12
C THR A 203 19.59 14.68 3.03
N LEU A 204 18.32 14.39 3.30
CA LEU A 204 17.90 13.24 4.13
C LEU A 204 18.38 11.91 3.55
N TRP A 205 18.32 11.79 2.22
CA TRP A 205 18.74 10.59 1.52
C TRP A 205 20.22 10.33 1.75
N ASN A 206 21.07 11.33 1.49
CA ASN A 206 22.52 11.21 1.60
C ASN A 206 22.99 11.07 3.05
N ASP A 207 22.38 11.80 3.99
CA ASP A 207 22.85 11.87 5.38
C ASP A 207 22.34 10.71 6.24
N ALA A 208 21.16 10.17 5.94
CA ALA A 208 20.49 9.19 6.81
C ALA A 208 20.03 7.93 6.09
N ILE A 209 19.35 8.03 4.95
CA ILE A 209 18.75 6.86 4.28
C ILE A 209 19.85 5.99 3.69
N LEU A 210 20.69 6.52 2.82
CA LEU A 210 21.74 5.77 2.13
C LEU A 210 22.70 5.06 3.10
N PRO A 211 23.27 5.72 4.14
CA PRO A 211 24.09 5.03 5.14
C PRO A 211 23.32 3.93 5.88
N ASN A 212 22.01 4.12 6.12
CA ASN A 212 21.18 3.10 6.74
C ASN A 212 21.00 1.90 5.81
N LEU A 213 20.63 2.11 4.53
CA LEU A 213 20.44 1.05 3.54
C LEU A 213 21.68 0.17 3.42
N GLU A 214 22.87 0.78 3.41
CA GLU A 214 24.13 0.05 3.35
C GLU A 214 24.35 -0.86 4.56
N LYS A 215 24.01 -0.37 5.76
CA LYS A 215 24.18 -1.07 7.04
C LYS A 215 23.16 -2.20 7.23
N THR A 216 21.89 -1.90 6.97
CA THR A 216 20.74 -2.75 7.29
C THR A 216 20.37 -3.67 6.12
N LYS A 217 20.78 -3.34 4.90
CA LYS A 217 20.33 -4.00 3.67
C LYS A 217 18.80 -3.96 3.58
N ALA A 218 18.23 -2.80 3.90
CA ALA A 218 16.80 -2.56 3.93
C ALA A 218 16.21 -2.47 2.50
N THR A 219 14.98 -2.95 2.36
CA THR A 219 14.09 -2.57 1.26
C THR A 219 12.77 -2.09 1.85
N ALA A 220 12.13 -1.12 1.22
CA ALA A 220 10.78 -0.70 1.53
C ALA A 220 9.93 -0.75 0.26
N VAL A 221 8.71 -1.23 0.38
CA VAL A 221 7.69 -1.21 -0.67
C VAL A 221 6.45 -0.59 -0.09
N SER A 222 5.93 0.44 -0.74
CA SER A 222 4.71 1.14 -0.34
C SER A 222 3.66 1.08 -1.44
N GLU A 223 2.40 1.02 -1.05
CA GLU A 223 1.25 1.07 -1.95
C GLU A 223 0.20 2.05 -1.38
N SER A 224 -0.52 2.74 -2.27
CA SER A 224 -1.64 3.60 -1.86
C SER A 224 -2.88 2.76 -1.59
N LEU A 225 -3.45 2.88 -0.40
CA LEU A 225 -4.75 2.29 -0.03
C LEU A 225 -5.92 3.21 -0.41
N GLY A 226 -5.65 4.49 -0.58
CA GLY A 226 -6.64 5.49 -0.95
C GLY A 226 -6.17 6.89 -0.60
N SER A 227 -6.93 7.87 -1.09
CA SER A 227 -6.65 9.29 -0.85
C SER A 227 -7.92 10.13 -0.72
N GLY A 228 -7.80 11.28 -0.08
CA GLY A 228 -8.84 12.30 0.03
C GLY A 228 -8.27 13.71 -0.10
N VAL A 229 -9.01 14.60 -0.76
CA VAL A 229 -8.61 16.00 -0.94
C VAL A 229 -8.94 16.77 0.33
N VAL A 230 -7.96 17.49 0.88
CA VAL A 230 -8.13 18.37 2.05
C VAL A 230 -8.57 19.76 1.58
N ARG A 231 -7.82 20.33 0.63
CA ARG A 231 -8.09 21.63 0.04
C ARG A 231 -7.35 21.81 -1.27
N ALA A 232 -7.83 22.74 -2.10
CA ALA A 232 -7.19 23.17 -3.32
C ALA A 232 -7.06 24.70 -3.35
N SER A 233 -6.08 25.23 -4.07
CA SER A 233 -6.01 26.65 -4.39
C SER A 233 -7.14 27.04 -5.35
N ASP A 234 -7.47 28.34 -5.40
CA ASP A 234 -8.57 28.85 -6.26
C ASP A 234 -8.36 28.55 -7.75
N ASN A 235 -7.11 28.46 -8.19
CA ASN A 235 -6.74 28.09 -9.56
C ASN A 235 -6.49 26.59 -9.77
N GLY A 236 -6.61 25.78 -8.70
CA GLY A 236 -6.39 24.35 -8.75
C GLY A 236 -4.95 23.91 -9.03
N GLU A 237 -3.96 24.81 -9.07
CA GLU A 237 -2.55 24.48 -9.34
C GLU A 237 -1.80 23.94 -8.11
N ARG A 238 -2.39 24.07 -6.92
CA ARG A 238 -1.89 23.50 -5.67
C ARG A 238 -3.00 22.76 -4.94
N VAL A 239 -2.75 21.51 -4.58
CA VAL A 239 -3.76 20.67 -3.93
C VAL A 239 -3.12 19.94 -2.76
N GLU A 240 -3.77 20.00 -1.60
CA GLU A 240 -3.38 19.24 -0.42
C GLU A 240 -4.26 17.99 -0.33
N ILE A 241 -3.61 16.83 -0.24
CA ILE A 241 -4.23 15.51 -0.32
C ILE A 241 -3.73 14.69 0.86
N VAL A 242 -4.63 13.99 1.55
CA VAL A 242 -4.24 12.91 2.45
C VAL A 242 -4.15 11.62 1.64
N VAL A 243 -3.02 10.93 1.71
CA VAL A 243 -2.81 9.60 1.11
C VAL A 243 -2.55 8.61 2.24
N VAL A 244 -3.26 7.49 2.24
CA VAL A 244 -3.04 6.40 3.21
C VAL A 244 -2.23 5.31 2.52
N LEU A 245 -1.11 4.92 3.12
CA LEU A 245 -0.22 3.90 2.58
C LEU A 245 -0.28 2.61 3.38
N SER A 246 -0.19 1.47 2.68
CA SER A 246 0.35 0.23 3.23
C SER A 246 1.84 0.18 2.91
N SER A 247 2.65 -0.38 3.81
CA SER A 247 4.09 -0.49 3.56
C SER A 247 4.68 -1.73 4.21
N ARG A 248 5.58 -2.37 3.47
CA ARG A 248 6.38 -3.49 3.96
C ARG A 248 7.84 -3.11 3.92
N THR A 249 8.56 -3.40 5.00
CA THR A 249 10.01 -3.28 5.02
C THR A 249 10.65 -4.66 5.16
N THR A 250 11.81 -4.85 4.53
CA THR A 250 12.60 -6.07 4.67
C THR A 250 14.03 -5.72 5.03
N ASN A 251 14.55 -6.27 6.12
CA ASN A 251 15.92 -6.06 6.60
C ASN A 251 16.60 -7.42 6.78
N ARG A 252 17.67 -7.71 6.04
CA ARG A 252 18.42 -8.98 6.13
C ARG A 252 17.51 -10.23 6.17
N ASN A 253 16.51 -10.26 5.28
CA ASN A 253 15.50 -11.33 5.15
C ASN A 253 14.42 -11.39 6.24
N VAL A 254 14.34 -10.39 7.13
CA VAL A 254 13.21 -10.22 8.03
C VAL A 254 12.26 -9.19 7.44
N SER A 255 11.03 -9.62 7.10
CA SER A 255 9.99 -8.75 6.57
C SER A 255 9.01 -8.34 7.67
N THR A 256 8.65 -7.06 7.69
CA THR A 256 7.71 -6.47 8.64
C THR A 256 6.71 -5.62 7.87
N GLU A 257 5.42 -5.90 8.06
CA GLU A 257 4.34 -5.01 7.64
C GLU A 257 4.26 -3.85 8.62
N LEU A 258 4.13 -2.63 8.10
CA LEU A 258 3.89 -1.45 8.90
C LEU A 258 2.39 -1.18 9.00
N PRO A 259 1.91 -0.61 10.12
CA PRO A 259 0.55 -0.10 10.21
C PRO A 259 0.27 0.91 9.07
N PRO A 260 -1.00 1.04 8.62
CA PRO A 260 -1.36 2.04 7.64
C PRO A 260 -0.90 3.44 8.04
N LEU A 261 -0.25 4.13 7.10
CA LEU A 261 0.36 5.44 7.36
C LEU A 261 -0.37 6.53 6.57
N PRO A 262 -1.16 7.39 7.23
CA PRO A 262 -1.73 8.56 6.59
C PRO A 262 -0.67 9.67 6.47
N LEU A 263 -0.56 10.23 5.27
CA LEU A 263 0.36 11.32 4.94
C LEU A 263 -0.41 12.49 4.35
N THR A 264 -0.10 13.70 4.80
CA THR A 264 -0.52 14.93 4.13
C THR A 264 0.49 15.24 3.05
N VAL A 265 0.01 15.49 1.83
CA VAL A 265 0.83 15.67 0.64
C VAL A 265 0.40 16.95 -0.06
N GLN A 266 1.35 17.86 -0.28
CA GLN A 266 1.12 19.04 -1.12
C GLN A 266 1.56 18.74 -2.55
N MET A 267 0.61 18.72 -3.46
CA MET A 267 0.86 18.59 -4.90
C MET A 267 0.87 19.97 -5.54
N VAL A 268 1.81 20.20 -6.46
CA VAL A 268 1.89 21.43 -7.27
C VAL A 268 2.04 21.07 -8.74
N GLU A 269 1.26 21.73 -9.60
CA GLU A 269 1.39 21.64 -11.05
C GLU A 269 2.58 22.49 -11.51
N LYS A 270 3.46 21.89 -12.32
CA LYS A 270 4.54 22.58 -13.02
C LYS A 270 4.71 22.01 -14.42
N ASN A 271 4.51 22.85 -15.43
CA ASN A 271 4.78 22.52 -16.85
C ASN A 271 4.04 21.28 -17.36
N GLY A 272 2.79 21.06 -16.94
CA GLY A 272 1.97 19.91 -17.28
C GLY A 272 2.18 18.69 -16.39
N GLU A 273 3.01 18.79 -15.34
CA GLU A 273 3.33 17.68 -14.44
C GLU A 273 2.97 18.02 -12.99
N TRP A 274 2.36 17.05 -12.31
CA TRP A 274 2.06 17.13 -10.88
C TRP A 274 3.22 16.58 -10.06
N LEU A 275 3.80 17.43 -9.21
CA LEU A 275 4.96 17.09 -8.38
C LEU A 275 4.63 17.25 -6.90
N VAL A 276 5.28 16.43 -6.08
CA VAL A 276 5.19 16.53 -4.61
C VAL A 276 6.07 17.70 -4.17
N ALA A 277 5.43 18.72 -3.61
CA ALA A 277 6.09 19.90 -3.07
C ALA A 277 6.30 19.82 -1.56
N ASP A 278 5.60 18.91 -0.89
CA ASP A 278 5.68 18.71 0.56
C ASP A 278 5.05 17.36 0.95
N LEU A 279 5.54 16.75 2.04
CA LEU A 279 5.02 15.49 2.57
C LEU A 279 5.26 15.41 4.08
N ASP A 280 4.17 15.28 4.82
CA ASP A 280 4.16 15.21 6.28
C ASP A 280 3.32 14.04 6.80
N LEU A 281 3.61 13.62 8.03
CA LEU A 281 2.71 12.75 8.76
C LEU A 281 1.38 13.46 8.99
N TRP A 282 0.27 12.77 8.72
CA TRP A 282 -1.04 13.34 8.99
C TRP A 282 -1.29 13.42 10.50
N GLU A 283 -1.44 14.66 11.00
CA GLU A 283 -1.89 14.91 12.35
C GLU A 283 -3.39 15.24 12.34
N PRO A 284 -4.25 14.42 12.98
CA PRO A 284 -5.67 14.75 13.09
C PRO A 284 -5.81 16.07 13.84
N GLN A 285 -6.44 17.06 13.20
CA GLN A 285 -6.77 18.31 13.87
C GLN A 285 -7.68 18.00 15.05
N LYS A 286 -7.32 18.49 16.24
CA LYS A 286 -8.24 18.47 17.39
C LYS A 286 -9.44 19.32 17.01
N VAL A 287 -10.58 18.69 16.77
CA VAL A 287 -11.85 19.38 16.64
C VAL A 287 -12.14 20.01 17.99
N THR A 288 -11.75 21.28 18.17
CA THR A 288 -12.28 22.09 19.25
C THR A 288 -13.73 22.33 18.87
N ASP A 289 -14.62 21.62 19.55
CA ASP A 289 -16.06 21.78 19.46
C ASP A 289 -16.42 23.17 20.03
N GLU A 290 -16.10 24.23 19.30
CA GLU A 290 -16.60 25.57 19.55
C GLU A 290 -18.00 25.64 18.91
N SER A 291 -18.87 24.77 19.41
CA SER A 291 -20.31 24.88 19.24
C SER A 291 -20.74 26.13 20.01
N ASP A 292 -20.70 27.26 19.31
CA ASP A 292 -21.25 28.56 19.64
C ASP A 292 -22.71 28.38 20.09
N SER A 293 -22.90 28.17 21.40
CA SER A 293 -24.21 28.12 22.03
C SER A 293 -24.78 29.53 22.09
N LYS A 294 -25.19 30.04 20.94
CA LYS A 294 -26.04 31.22 20.82
C LYS A 294 -27.45 30.85 21.29
N THR A 295 -27.63 30.78 22.60
CA THR A 295 -28.95 30.68 23.22
C THR A 295 -29.68 32.01 23.00
N PRO A 296 -30.87 32.03 22.36
CA PRO A 296 -31.68 33.24 22.29
C PRO A 296 -32.15 33.58 23.71
N GLY A 297 -31.88 34.80 24.14
CA GLY A 297 -32.21 35.29 25.48
C GLY A 297 -33.68 35.08 25.83
N SER A 298 -33.93 34.33 26.91
CA SER A 298 -35.20 34.36 27.60
C SER A 298 -35.11 35.35 28.76
N THR A 299 -35.59 36.55 28.51
CA THR A 299 -36.01 37.52 29.52
C THR A 299 -37.09 36.92 30.41
N THR A 300 -36.94 36.98 31.74
CA THR A 300 -38.05 37.12 32.69
C THR A 300 -37.54 37.86 33.95
N PRO A 301 -38.31 38.81 34.52
CA PRO A 301 -37.79 39.76 35.51
C PRO A 301 -38.18 39.47 36.97
N THR A 302 -37.45 40.17 37.87
CA THR A 302 -37.82 40.65 39.24
C THR A 302 -37.92 39.60 40.38
N PRO A 303 -37.89 39.99 41.68
CA PRO A 303 -38.36 41.23 42.33
C PRO A 303 -37.32 42.32 42.61
#